data_AF-A0A177NAH2-F1
#
_entry.id   AF-A0A177NAH2-F1
#
_cell.length_a   1.000
_cell.length_b   1.000
_cell.length_c   1.000
_cell.angle_alpha   90.00
_cell.angle_beta   90.00
_cell.angle_gamma   90.00
#
_symmetry.space_group_name_H-M   'P 1'
#
loop_
_entity.id
_entity.type
_entity.pdbx_description
1 polymer ?
#
loop_
_entity_poly.entity_id
_entity_poly.type
_entity_poly.pdbx_seq_one_letter_code
_entity_poly.pdbx_strand_id
1 'polypeptide(L)'
;MPASAPVAVDALLQQLFEIDNERQAATEAGIPALMRLADVAERDSGQANTVRCFLLGLYNGYRFPFNLVRLRGLDKALFDDCMAVLTLDARATAKEVHRYLEHGGDRFERWAQGGAA
;
A
#
# COMPACT_ATOMS: atom_id res chain seq x y z
N MET A 1 12.45 -36.46 -20.20
CA MET A 1 13.72 -36.13 -19.54
C MET A 1 13.36 -35.42 -18.23
N PRO A 2 13.60 -36.01 -17.05
CA PRO A 2 13.45 -35.24 -15.82
C PRO A 2 14.54 -34.17 -15.78
N ALA A 3 14.20 -32.94 -15.41
CA ALA A 3 15.20 -31.93 -15.12
C ALA A 3 16.17 -32.48 -14.05
N SER A 4 17.46 -32.38 -14.29
CA SER A 4 18.49 -32.76 -13.32
C SER A 4 18.30 -31.93 -12.04
N ALA A 5 18.25 -32.60 -10.87
CA ALA A 5 18.06 -32.01 -9.55
C ALA A 5 18.84 -30.70 -9.26
N PRO A 6 20.13 -30.51 -9.65
CA PRO A 6 20.84 -29.24 -9.43
C PRO A 6 20.20 -28.04 -10.14
N VAL A 7 19.72 -28.21 -11.38
CA VAL A 7 19.07 -27.12 -12.15
C VAL A 7 17.75 -26.69 -11.51
N ALA A 8 17.02 -27.63 -10.91
CA ALA A 8 15.77 -27.33 -10.21
C ALA A 8 15.99 -26.55 -8.91
N VAL A 9 17.07 -26.84 -8.18
CA VAL A 9 17.44 -26.11 -6.96
C VAL A 9 17.89 -24.68 -7.29
N ASP A 10 18.72 -24.50 -8.32
CA ASP A 10 19.18 -23.17 -8.75
C ASP A 10 18.01 -22.27 -9.19
N ALA A 11 17.07 -22.82 -9.95
CA ALA A 11 15.86 -22.11 -10.38
C ALA A 11 14.99 -21.69 -9.17
N LEU A 12 14.84 -22.57 -8.18
CA LEU A 12 14.11 -22.25 -6.95
C LEU A 12 14.80 -21.13 -6.16
N LEU A 13 16.13 -21.20 -6.00
CA LEU A 13 16.90 -20.17 -5.29
C LEU A 13 16.74 -18.80 -5.98
N GLN A 14 16.82 -18.76 -7.31
CA GLN A 14 16.63 -17.53 -8.07
C GLN A 14 15.22 -16.93 -7.85
N GLN A 15 14.19 -17.76 -7.89
CA GLN A 15 12.82 -17.31 -7.62
C GLN A 15 12.65 -16.74 -6.21
N LEU A 16 13.28 -17.38 -5.20
CA LEU A 16 13.24 -16.87 -3.83
C LEU A 16 13.91 -15.50 -3.72
N PHE A 17 15.10 -15.32 -4.34
CA PHE A 17 15.77 -14.02 -4.36
C PHE A 17 14.94 -12.94 -5.05
N GLU A 18 14.24 -13.25 -6.13
CA GLU A 18 13.38 -12.30 -6.82
C GLU A 18 12.19 -11.86 -5.95
N ILE A 19 11.55 -12.82 -5.27
CA ILE A 19 10.45 -12.54 -4.33
C ILE A 19 10.96 -11.66 -3.18
N ASP A 20 12.10 -12.00 -2.58
CA ASP A 20 12.65 -11.24 -1.47
C ASP A 20 13.06 -9.83 -1.90
N ASN A 21 13.66 -9.68 -3.09
CA ASN A 21 14.00 -8.37 -3.66
C ASN A 21 12.76 -7.53 -3.94
N GLU A 22 11.70 -8.12 -4.52
CA GLU A 22 10.43 -7.40 -4.78
C GLU A 22 9.79 -6.94 -3.47
N ARG A 23 9.76 -7.82 -2.45
CA ARG A 23 9.24 -7.48 -1.11
C ARG A 23 10.04 -6.38 -0.44
N GLN A 24 11.37 -6.43 -0.54
CA GLN A 24 12.25 -5.42 0.03
C GLN A 24 12.04 -4.06 -0.65
N ALA A 25 12.05 -4.02 -1.98
CA ALA A 25 11.82 -2.79 -2.74
C ALA A 25 10.44 -2.18 -2.46
N ALA A 26 9.40 -3.01 -2.38
CA ALA A 26 8.05 -2.57 -2.04
C ALA A 26 7.97 -1.98 -0.62
N THR A 27 8.71 -2.56 0.34
CA THR A 27 8.78 -2.09 1.72
C THR A 27 9.50 -0.74 1.82
N GLU A 28 10.66 -0.63 1.18
CA GLU A 28 11.50 0.58 1.19
C GLU A 28 10.80 1.79 0.58
N ALA A 29 10.07 1.59 -0.52
CA ALA A 29 9.31 2.67 -1.16
C ALA A 29 7.97 2.95 -0.48
N GLY A 30 7.25 1.90 -0.10
CA GLY A 30 5.86 2.00 0.33
C GLY A 30 5.66 2.50 1.75
N ILE A 31 6.54 2.15 2.70
CA ILE A 31 6.39 2.63 4.09
C ILE A 31 6.49 4.15 4.17
N PRO A 32 7.53 4.80 3.62
CA PRO A 32 7.61 6.27 3.64
C PRO A 32 6.44 6.94 2.91
N ALA A 33 5.99 6.37 1.79
CA ALA A 33 4.82 6.86 1.06
C ALA A 33 3.54 6.77 1.91
N LEU A 34 3.33 5.65 2.61
CA LEU A 34 2.20 5.48 3.51
C LEU A 34 2.18 6.53 4.63
N MET A 35 3.34 6.83 5.23
CA MET A 35 3.44 7.87 6.26
C MET A 35 3.00 9.24 5.71
N ARG A 36 3.51 9.63 4.53
CA ARG A 36 3.10 10.88 3.87
C ARG A 36 1.61 10.91 3.53
N LEU A 37 1.07 9.83 2.96
CA LEU A 37 -0.35 9.74 2.64
C LEU A 37 -1.22 9.82 3.90
N ALA A 38 -0.79 9.21 4.99
CA ALA A 38 -1.50 9.28 6.25
C ALA A 38 -1.59 10.72 6.75
N ASP A 39 -0.50 11.49 6.70
CA ASP A 39 -0.50 12.92 7.06
C ASP A 39 -1.40 13.76 6.13
N VAL A 40 -1.44 13.42 4.84
CA VAL A 40 -2.33 14.07 3.87
C VAL A 40 -3.79 13.73 4.16
N ALA A 41 -4.10 12.48 4.54
CA ALA A 41 -5.44 12.02 4.86
C ALA A 41 -6.02 12.70 6.12
N GLU A 42 -5.20 13.34 6.96
CA GLU A 42 -5.68 14.15 8.08
C GLU A 42 -6.22 15.52 7.66
N ARG A 43 -5.88 16.00 6.45
CA ARG A 43 -6.22 17.35 5.99
C ARG A 43 -7.65 17.43 5.46
N ASP A 44 -8.13 18.66 5.29
CA ASP A 44 -9.43 18.97 4.68
C ASP A 44 -9.28 19.53 3.27
N SER A 45 -9.09 18.65 2.29
CA SER A 45 -9.03 19.01 0.87
C SER A 45 -9.61 17.90 -0.01
N GLY A 46 -9.95 18.23 -1.26
CA GLY A 46 -10.45 17.24 -2.22
C GLY A 46 -9.46 16.10 -2.48
N GLN A 47 -8.16 16.41 -2.51
CA GLN A 47 -7.10 15.41 -2.65
C GLN A 47 -6.91 14.60 -1.36
N ALA A 48 -6.96 15.24 -0.19
CA ALA A 48 -6.91 14.56 1.11
C ALA A 48 -8.06 13.54 1.25
N ASN A 49 -9.27 13.92 0.82
CA ASN A 49 -10.41 13.00 0.78
C ASN A 49 -10.19 11.85 -0.23
N THR A 50 -9.54 12.09 -1.36
CA THR A 50 -9.19 11.00 -2.30
C THR A 50 -8.18 10.03 -1.68
N VAL A 51 -7.13 10.54 -1.06
CA VAL A 51 -6.13 9.73 -0.34
C VAL A 51 -6.76 8.94 0.80
N ARG A 52 -7.62 9.57 1.61
CA ARG A 52 -8.34 8.91 2.71
C ARG A 52 -9.20 7.75 2.22
N CYS A 53 -9.99 7.95 1.17
CA CYS A 53 -10.79 6.85 0.61
C CYS A 53 -9.94 5.74 0.00
N PHE A 54 -8.80 6.07 -0.61
CA PHE A 54 -7.87 5.08 -1.13
C PHE A 54 -7.32 4.20 0.01
N LEU A 55 -6.83 4.81 1.09
CA LEU A 55 -6.33 4.09 2.26
C LEU A 55 -7.43 3.24 2.91
N LEU A 56 -8.63 3.79 3.10
CA LEU A 56 -9.78 3.04 3.62
C LEU A 56 -10.16 1.85 2.72
N GLY A 57 -10.04 2.00 1.39
CA GLY A 57 -10.25 0.93 0.44
C GLY A 57 -9.24 -0.22 0.59
N LEU A 58 -7.97 0.09 0.88
CA LEU A 58 -6.97 -0.93 1.21
C LEU A 58 -7.26 -1.60 2.56
N TYR A 59 -7.76 -0.84 3.54
CA TYR A 59 -8.10 -1.37 4.86
C TYR A 59 -9.29 -2.33 4.81
N ASN A 60 -10.35 -1.97 4.08
CA ASN A 60 -11.51 -2.84 3.88
C ASN A 60 -12.30 -2.41 2.63
N GLY A 61 -11.95 -2.98 1.47
CA GLY A 61 -12.58 -2.62 0.19
C GLY A 61 -14.07 -2.97 0.09
N TYR A 62 -14.57 -3.90 0.90
CA TYR A 62 -16.00 -4.22 0.96
C TYR A 62 -16.80 -3.16 1.71
N ARG A 63 -16.26 -2.61 2.81
CA ARG A 63 -16.86 -1.51 3.57
C ARG A 63 -16.65 -0.16 2.87
N PHE A 64 -15.51 0.01 2.20
CA PHE A 64 -15.08 1.27 1.60
C PHE A 64 -14.68 1.08 0.12
N PRO A 65 -15.66 0.95 -0.79
CA PRO A 65 -15.36 0.84 -2.21
C PRO A 65 -14.66 2.12 -2.71
N PHE A 66 -13.58 1.95 -3.47
CA PHE A 66 -12.81 3.05 -4.02
C PHE A 66 -12.96 3.16 -5.55
N ASN A 67 -13.35 4.34 -6.03
CA ASN A 67 -13.43 4.62 -7.46
C ASN A 67 -12.05 5.02 -8.02
N LEU A 68 -11.47 4.16 -8.86
CA LEU A 68 -10.16 4.37 -9.48
C LEU A 68 -10.04 5.67 -10.29
N VAL A 69 -11.14 6.20 -10.83
CA VAL A 69 -11.13 7.47 -11.58
C VAL A 69 -10.64 8.63 -10.70
N ARG A 70 -10.85 8.56 -9.38
CA ARG A 70 -10.42 9.61 -8.45
C ARG A 70 -8.91 9.81 -8.43
N LEU A 71 -8.12 8.78 -8.73
CA LEU A 71 -6.66 8.88 -8.79
C LEU A 71 -6.19 9.92 -9.84
N ARG A 72 -6.96 10.15 -10.89
CA ARG A 72 -6.63 11.11 -11.96
C ARG A 72 -6.61 12.57 -11.50
N GLY A 73 -7.24 12.87 -10.35
CA GLY A 73 -7.29 14.21 -9.78
C GLY A 73 -6.21 14.50 -8.74
N LEU A 74 -5.37 13.51 -8.42
CA LEU A 74 -4.22 13.70 -7.55
C LEU A 74 -3.11 14.42 -8.31
N ASP A 75 -2.30 15.20 -7.59
CA ASP A 75 -1.02 15.61 -8.13
C ASP A 75 -0.10 14.39 -8.30
N LYS A 76 0.99 14.59 -9.06
CA LYS A 76 1.92 13.51 -9.40
C LYS A 76 2.52 12.83 -8.16
N ALA A 77 2.85 13.60 -7.12
CA ALA A 77 3.49 13.05 -5.93
C ALA A 77 2.53 12.17 -5.12
N LEU A 78 1.29 12.63 -4.91
CA LEU A 78 0.26 11.84 -4.23
C LEU A 78 -0.14 10.60 -5.02
N PHE A 79 -0.20 10.70 -6.36
CA PHE A 79 -0.46 9.54 -7.21
C PHE A 79 0.64 8.48 -7.06
N ASP A 80 1.90 8.90 -7.13
CA ASP A 80 3.04 7.99 -6.99
C ASP A 80 3.10 7.35 -5.61
N ASP A 81 2.80 8.12 -4.56
CA ASP A 81 2.69 7.59 -3.20
C ASP A 81 1.55 6.55 -3.10
N CYS A 82 0.39 6.78 -3.72
CA CYS A 82 -0.68 5.78 -3.76
C CYS A 82 -0.21 4.48 -4.46
N MET A 83 0.54 4.58 -5.55
CA MET A 83 1.06 3.40 -6.24
C MET A 83 2.11 2.65 -5.42
N ALA A 84 2.98 3.36 -4.70
CA ALA A 84 3.96 2.76 -3.80
C ALA A 84 3.27 2.01 -2.64
N VAL A 85 2.21 2.59 -2.07
CA VAL A 85 1.43 1.93 -1.00
C VAL A 85 0.63 0.74 -1.51
N LEU A 86 0.02 0.84 -2.70
CA LEU A 86 -0.64 -0.32 -3.32
C LEU A 86 0.36 -1.46 -3.59
N THR A 87 1.58 -1.11 -4.03
CA THR A 87 2.65 -2.08 -4.26
C THR A 87 3.10 -2.73 -2.95
N LEU A 88 3.25 -1.94 -1.87
CA LEU A 88 3.51 -2.47 -0.53
C LEU A 88 2.46 -3.50 -0.11
N ASP A 89 1.18 -3.13 -0.19
CA ASP A 89 0.06 -3.97 0.23
C ASP A 89 -0.03 -5.26 -0.60
N ALA A 90 0.24 -5.17 -1.91
CA ALA A 90 0.11 -6.28 -2.84
C ALA A 90 1.36 -7.18 -2.96
N ARG A 91 2.55 -6.72 -2.55
CA ARG A 91 3.83 -7.45 -2.73
C ARG A 91 4.54 -7.76 -1.44
N ALA A 92 4.64 -6.81 -0.51
CA ALA A 92 5.32 -7.10 0.76
C ALA A 92 4.47 -8.02 1.65
N THR A 93 3.14 -7.81 1.65
CA THR A 93 2.08 -8.57 2.34
C THR A 93 2.42 -8.96 3.79
N ALA A 94 3.27 -8.17 4.46
CA ALA A 94 3.81 -8.54 5.76
C ALA A 94 2.83 -8.25 6.91
N LYS A 95 1.98 -7.24 6.75
CA LYS A 95 0.90 -6.86 7.68
C LYS A 95 -0.10 -5.94 6.97
N GLU A 96 -1.29 -5.80 7.55
CA GLU A 96 -2.32 -4.87 7.07
C GLU A 96 -1.82 -3.43 7.07
N VAL A 97 -2.24 -2.62 6.08
CA VAL A 97 -1.75 -1.25 5.85
C VAL A 97 -1.73 -0.36 7.10
N HIS A 98 -2.79 -0.40 7.92
CA HIS A 98 -2.88 0.42 9.12
C HIS A 98 -1.85 0.04 10.20
N ARG A 99 -1.32 -1.19 10.20
CA ARG A 99 -0.32 -1.66 11.19
C ARG A 99 1.10 -1.17 10.93
N TYR A 100 1.32 -0.41 9.86
CA TYR A 100 2.57 0.32 9.63
C TYR A 100 2.58 1.69 10.31
N LEU A 101 1.42 2.19 10.75
CA LEU A 101 1.28 3.51 11.35
C LEU A 101 1.12 3.39 12.86
N GLU A 102 1.67 4.36 13.59
CA GLU A 102 1.36 4.54 15.00
C GLU A 102 -0.13 4.88 15.17
N HIS A 103 -0.79 4.19 16.12
CA HIS A 103 -2.24 4.29 16.34
C HIS A 103 -3.09 4.12 15.06
N GLY A 104 -2.60 3.34 14.08
CA GLY A 104 -3.22 3.26 12.77
C GLY A 104 -4.66 2.76 12.76
N GLY A 105 -5.03 1.85 13.67
CA GLY A 105 -6.43 1.40 13.82
C GLY A 105 -7.37 2.56 14.16
N ASP A 106 -6.99 3.36 15.16
CA ASP A 106 -7.77 4.52 15.61
C ASP A 106 -7.87 5.59 14.52
N ARG A 107 -6.77 5.82 13.78
CA ARG A 107 -6.76 6.75 12.64
C ARG A 107 -7.75 6.32 11.56
N PHE A 108 -7.70 5.06 11.15
CA PHE A 108 -8.57 4.55 10.09
C PHE A 108 -10.04 4.53 10.50
N GLU A 109 -10.37 4.16 11.75
CA GLU A 109 -11.76 4.23 12.22
C GLU A 109 -12.27 5.67 12.35
N ARG A 110 -11.42 6.63 12.75
CA ARG A 110 -11.79 8.05 12.73
C ARG A 110 -12.05 8.56 11.31
N TRP A 111 -11.19 8.20 10.36
CA TRP A 111 -11.40 8.52 8.95
C TRP A 111 -12.69 7.91 8.39
N ALA A 112 -13.02 6.68 8.80
CA ALA A 112 -14.27 6.01 8.42
C ALA A 112 -15.53 6.72 8.95
N GLN A 113 -15.41 7.45 10.07
CA GLN A 113 -16.49 8.26 10.65
C GLN A 113 -16.57 9.67 10.04
N GLY A 114 -15.70 10.00 9.07
CA GLY A 114 -15.65 11.30 8.41
C GLY A 114 -14.75 12.33 9.11
N GLY A 115 -14.00 11.94 10.13
CA GLY A 115 -13.10 12.85 10.84
C GLY A 115 -11.80 13.09 10.07
N ALA A 116 -11.63 14.29 9.50
CA ALA A 116 -10.32 14.92 9.36
C ALA A 116 -9.86 15.39 10.76
N ALA A 117 -8.56 15.43 11.04
CA ALA A 117 -8.07 15.98 12.32
C ALA A 117 -8.17 17.51 12.34
#